data_AF-A0A1E3JM97-F1
#
_entry.id   AF-A0A1E3JM97-F1
#
_cell.length_a   1.000
_cell.length_b   1.000
_cell.length_c   1.000
_cell.angle_alpha   90.00
_cell.angle_beta   90.00
_cell.angle_gamma   90.00
#
_symmetry.space_group_name_H-M   'P 1'
#
loop_
_entity.id
_entity.type
_entity.pdbx_description
1 polymer ?
#
loop_
_entity_poly.entity_id
_entity_poly.type
_entity_poly.pdbx_seq_one_letter_code
_entity_poly.pdbx_strand_id
1 'polypeptide(L)'
;MSQPPSAQLLTLLQSLRTTPTRLIQSPVTQPRRASVAIILRLKPADELVFEGHETEGYDGNVIARDDWGEGLEFEDYMKLPWVNHPNTVPEVLFIRRASPPPTPSTAGNTHHRWASHIAFPGGRQEPDDQSAYYTALRETWEEIGVDLAEKEYLSVGRLDEREVTTSLGKRLLMILSPFVFLQTSPFSPTPELQASEISSVHWVPLTLLVPPFADDRWAKIDIDISSRLSPRNKLVRWCLRNLIGKMKFGCLLLPDDPAAIAKDFDRAEFDESVEGSGSWTNSHDGSQVLRLWGLTLGMTLDLISHHPSAPSTLLTEGSTLTSSSPTIPISEYTPLNEPRTPVTVQSSFEDEWEAARKVLKDETDKNTKAAAAENGKERKRRRGAGPYMTAVFPTFTYPDVNFWIWVFSRRYRQVIRSWESSTIGRSRAADRRINWSGQALATFYTAVRQALLVAIIIRGLCLSAGIVGFSYFVLKSLARSDGREL
;
A
#
# COMPACT_ATOMS: atom_id res chain seq x y z
N MET A 1 32.10 4.14 -0.66
CA MET A 1 31.43 4.73 0.52
C MET A 1 29.94 4.66 0.25
N SER A 2 29.12 4.29 1.23
CA SER A 2 27.67 4.43 1.14
C SER A 2 27.31 5.91 0.93
N GLN A 3 26.26 6.20 0.16
CA GLN A 3 25.70 7.55 0.13
C GLN A 3 25.13 7.89 1.51
N PRO A 4 25.26 9.15 1.98
CA PRO A 4 24.70 9.53 3.26
C PRO A 4 23.18 9.32 3.25
N PRO A 5 22.55 8.96 4.38
CA PRO A 5 21.12 8.64 4.42
C PRO A 5 20.22 9.78 3.93
N SER A 6 20.62 11.03 4.20
CA SER A 6 20.06 12.25 3.61
C SER A 6 19.95 12.20 2.08
N ALA A 7 20.97 11.75 1.36
CA ALA A 7 20.98 11.72 -0.11
C ALA A 7 19.97 10.72 -0.67
N GLN A 8 19.69 9.64 0.06
CA GLN A 8 18.67 8.66 -0.33
C GLN A 8 17.26 9.25 -0.18
N LEU A 9 16.99 9.91 0.96
CA LEU A 9 15.75 10.64 1.22
C LEU A 9 15.56 11.84 0.28
N LEU A 10 16.62 12.62 0.03
CA LEU A 10 16.66 13.73 -0.92
C LEU A 10 16.25 13.27 -2.33
N THR A 11 16.82 12.15 -2.80
CA THR A 11 16.49 11.59 -4.12
C THR A 11 15.03 11.14 -4.18
N LEU A 12 14.51 10.51 -3.12
CA LEU A 12 13.10 10.15 -2.99
C LEU A 12 12.20 11.38 -3.11
N LEU A 13 12.47 12.42 -2.32
CA LEU A 13 11.64 13.62 -2.24
C LEU A 13 11.76 14.52 -3.49
N GLN A 14 12.93 14.60 -4.12
CA GLN A 14 13.09 15.22 -5.45
C GLN A 14 12.31 14.45 -6.53
N SER A 15 12.36 13.11 -6.51
CA SER A 15 11.57 12.26 -7.41
C SER A 15 10.08 12.46 -7.21
N LEU A 16 9.63 12.64 -5.96
CA LEU A 16 8.24 12.93 -5.61
C LEU A 16 7.81 14.34 -6.06
N ARG A 17 8.60 15.39 -5.79
CA ARG A 17 8.32 16.78 -6.24
C ARG A 17 8.31 16.93 -7.76
N THR A 18 9.10 16.15 -8.49
CA THR A 18 9.19 16.21 -9.97
C THR A 18 8.23 15.28 -10.70
N THR A 19 7.58 14.34 -10.01
CA THR A 19 6.61 13.43 -10.64
C THR A 19 5.20 14.00 -10.57
N PRO A 20 4.50 14.23 -11.71
CA PRO A 20 3.15 14.78 -11.70
C PRO A 20 2.17 13.76 -11.11
N THR A 21 1.46 14.17 -10.06
CA THR A 21 0.56 13.30 -9.28
C THR A 21 -0.80 13.15 -9.95
N ARG A 22 -1.30 11.91 -10.03
CA ARG A 22 -2.63 11.62 -10.57
C ARG A 22 -3.72 12.07 -9.59
N LEU A 23 -4.47 13.09 -10.00
CA LEU A 23 -5.73 13.46 -9.37
C LEU A 23 -6.90 12.64 -9.93
N ILE A 24 -7.88 12.32 -9.08
CA ILE A 24 -9.11 11.62 -9.44
C ILE A 24 -10.29 12.49 -9.01
N GLN A 25 -11.00 13.10 -9.97
CA GLN A 25 -12.22 13.85 -9.65
C GLN A 25 -13.26 12.91 -9.02
N SER A 26 -13.85 13.34 -7.90
CA SER A 26 -14.93 12.59 -7.25
C SER A 26 -16.16 12.60 -8.16
N PRO A 27 -16.75 11.44 -8.52
CA PRO A 27 -17.99 11.41 -9.27
C PRO A 27 -19.13 12.08 -8.48
N VAL A 28 -20.07 12.75 -9.16
CA VAL A 28 -21.24 13.39 -8.51
C VAL A 28 -22.05 12.40 -7.66
N THR A 29 -22.06 11.12 -8.04
CA THR A 29 -22.72 10.03 -7.31
C THR A 29 -21.97 9.55 -6.06
N GLN A 30 -20.73 9.98 -5.86
CA GLN A 30 -19.90 9.68 -4.70
C GLN A 30 -18.85 10.79 -4.49
N PRO A 31 -19.23 11.95 -3.93
CA PRO A 31 -18.32 13.08 -3.72
C PRO A 31 -17.26 12.81 -2.65
N ARG A 32 -17.49 11.84 -1.77
CA ARG A 32 -16.73 11.56 -0.54
C ARG A 32 -15.22 11.46 -0.77
N ARG A 33 -14.47 12.11 0.11
CA ARG A 33 -13.01 12.11 0.14
C ARG A 33 -12.47 11.74 1.52
N ALA A 34 -11.23 11.33 1.54
CA ALA A 34 -10.42 11.06 2.73
C ALA A 34 -8.98 11.49 2.44
N SER A 35 -8.22 11.81 3.46
CA SER A 35 -6.82 12.24 3.30
C SER A 35 -5.97 11.69 4.43
N VAL A 36 -4.69 11.48 4.16
CA VAL A 36 -3.71 10.98 5.14
C VAL A 36 -2.40 11.73 5.02
N ALA A 37 -1.71 11.90 6.14
CA ALA A 37 -0.38 12.48 6.21
C ALA A 37 0.69 11.37 6.36
N ILE A 38 1.56 11.26 5.37
CA ILE A 38 2.77 10.43 5.42
C ILE A 38 3.88 11.33 5.96
N ILE A 39 4.21 11.18 7.24
CA ILE A 39 5.18 12.04 7.93
C ILE A 39 6.53 11.32 7.96
N LEU A 40 7.56 11.98 7.42
CA LEU A 40 8.94 11.51 7.39
C LEU A 40 9.78 12.33 8.36
N ARG A 41 10.81 11.71 8.95
CA ARG A 41 11.85 12.45 9.69
C ARG A 41 13.24 11.86 9.41
N LEU A 42 14.26 12.60 9.80
CA LEU A 42 15.62 12.09 9.98
C LEU A 42 15.89 12.01 11.49
N LYS A 43 15.91 10.81 12.06
CA LYS A 43 16.36 10.60 13.44
C LYS A 43 17.86 10.92 13.50
N PRO A 44 18.31 11.89 14.33
CA PRO A 44 19.73 12.15 14.50
C PRO A 44 20.50 10.91 14.95
N ALA A 45 21.79 10.88 14.64
CA ALA A 45 22.69 9.89 15.21
C ALA A 45 22.84 10.07 16.73
N ASP A 46 22.87 8.96 17.48
CA ASP A 46 22.85 8.97 18.95
C ASP A 46 24.11 9.62 19.58
N GLU A 47 25.16 9.84 18.78
CA GLU A 47 26.42 10.53 19.16
C GLU A 47 26.38 12.06 19.01
N LEU A 48 25.31 12.63 18.44
CA LEU A 48 25.17 14.08 18.23
C LEU A 48 24.40 14.73 19.38
N VAL A 49 24.94 15.80 19.94
CA VAL A 49 24.32 16.58 21.03
C VAL A 49 23.81 17.91 20.47
N PHE A 50 22.60 18.29 20.90
CA PHE A 50 21.90 19.49 20.48
C PHE A 50 21.64 20.40 21.68
N GLU A 51 21.57 21.71 21.45
CA GLU A 51 21.39 22.73 22.49
C GLU A 51 20.15 22.48 23.37
N GLY A 52 20.33 22.49 24.70
CA GLY A 52 19.28 22.18 25.68
C GLY A 52 18.98 20.68 25.85
N HIS A 53 19.71 19.81 25.15
CA HIS A 53 19.66 18.35 25.28
C HIS A 53 21.03 17.75 25.65
N GLU A 54 21.89 18.54 26.30
CA GLU A 54 23.19 18.10 26.79
C GLU A 54 23.05 17.15 28.00
N THR A 55 23.93 16.16 28.09
CA THR A 55 24.08 15.36 29.32
C THR A 55 24.91 16.12 30.35
N GLU A 56 24.65 15.89 31.65
CA GLU A 56 25.39 16.56 32.72
C GLU A 56 26.90 16.32 32.59
N GLY A 57 27.66 17.41 32.43
CA GLY A 57 29.12 17.36 32.27
C GLY A 57 29.62 17.11 30.85
N TYR A 58 28.76 17.15 29.82
CA TYR A 58 29.20 17.10 28.42
C TYR A 58 30.02 18.34 28.02
N ASP A 59 31.23 18.13 27.52
CA ASP A 59 32.18 19.17 27.09
C ASP A 59 32.49 19.12 25.58
N GLY A 60 31.75 18.30 24.82
CA GLY A 60 31.91 18.12 23.39
C GLY A 60 31.21 19.19 22.54
N ASN A 61 31.09 18.91 21.24
CA ASN A 61 30.47 19.84 20.29
C ASN A 61 28.94 19.77 20.35
N VAL A 62 28.29 20.89 20.67
CA VAL A 62 26.83 21.03 20.72
C VAL A 62 26.32 21.73 19.46
N ILE A 63 25.26 21.18 18.86
CA ILE A 63 24.58 21.77 17.70
C ILE A 63 23.60 22.84 18.19
N ALA A 64 23.90 24.10 17.89
CA ALA A 64 23.08 25.26 18.25
C ALA A 64 21.69 25.20 17.61
N ARG A 65 20.69 25.84 18.23
CA ARG A 65 19.30 25.80 17.78
C ARG A 65 19.09 26.29 16.34
N ASP A 66 19.87 27.29 15.91
CA ASP A 66 19.82 27.82 14.54
C ASP A 66 20.23 26.77 13.48
N ASP A 67 21.04 25.76 13.85
CA ASP A 67 21.47 24.66 12.98
C ASP A 67 20.51 23.44 13.02
N TRP A 68 19.40 23.52 13.75
CA TRP A 68 18.42 22.42 13.84
C TRP A 68 17.69 22.19 12.52
N GLY A 69 17.27 23.26 11.84
CA GLY A 69 16.54 23.20 10.57
C GLY A 69 15.08 23.66 10.62
N GLU A 70 14.58 24.08 11.79
CA GLU A 70 13.24 24.66 11.94
C GLU A 70 13.08 25.89 11.04
N GLY A 71 12.04 25.91 10.20
CA GLY A 71 11.79 27.02 9.26
C GLY A 71 12.75 27.14 8.07
N LEU A 72 13.69 26.21 7.88
CA LEU A 72 14.52 26.18 6.67
C LEU A 72 13.76 25.62 5.47
N GLU A 73 14.05 26.14 4.29
CA GLU A 73 13.60 25.56 3.02
C GLU A 73 14.24 24.19 2.77
N PHE A 74 13.55 23.35 1.99
CA PHE A 74 13.92 21.95 1.76
C PHE A 74 15.36 21.76 1.29
N GLU A 75 15.81 22.57 0.34
CA GLU A 75 17.16 22.52 -0.23
C GLU A 75 18.25 22.89 0.78
N ASP A 76 17.96 23.71 1.79
CA ASP A 76 18.93 24.15 2.80
C ASP A 76 18.94 23.22 4.01
N TYR A 77 17.77 22.76 4.46
CA TYR A 77 17.65 21.67 5.43
C TYR A 77 18.47 20.44 5.03
N MET A 78 18.41 20.05 3.75
CA MET A 78 19.13 18.89 3.21
C MET A 78 20.66 19.07 3.16
N LYS A 79 21.20 20.27 3.42
CA LYS A 79 22.65 20.54 3.52
C LYS A 79 23.19 20.47 4.95
N LEU A 80 22.32 20.43 5.97
CA LEU A 80 22.76 20.48 7.37
C LEU A 80 23.73 19.33 7.71
N PRO A 81 24.78 19.58 8.53
CA PRO A 81 25.77 18.55 8.85
C PRO A 81 25.16 17.32 9.54
N TRP A 82 24.24 17.53 10.48
CA TRP A 82 23.60 16.45 11.25
C TRP A 82 22.65 15.61 10.38
N VAL A 83 21.93 16.24 9.45
CA VAL A 83 21.10 15.58 8.43
C VAL A 83 21.94 14.64 7.57
N ASN A 84 23.14 15.09 7.19
CA ASN A 84 24.08 14.33 6.35
C ASN A 84 24.98 13.34 7.12
N HIS A 85 24.82 13.23 8.44
CA HIS A 85 25.65 12.35 9.25
C HIS A 85 25.45 10.86 8.89
N PRO A 86 26.50 10.03 8.78
CA PRO A 86 26.39 8.64 8.32
C PRO A 86 25.42 7.77 9.14
N ASN A 87 25.26 8.06 10.43
CA ASN A 87 24.42 7.30 11.36
C ASN A 87 23.00 7.89 11.53
N THR A 88 22.66 8.98 10.84
CA THR A 88 21.30 9.58 10.88
C THR A 88 20.31 8.70 10.12
N VAL A 89 19.18 8.35 10.72
CA VAL A 89 18.25 7.33 10.18
C VAL A 89 16.98 7.96 9.61
N PRO A 90 16.65 7.81 8.32
CA PRO A 90 15.38 8.25 7.78
C PRO A 90 14.26 7.29 8.21
N GLU A 91 13.20 7.85 8.78
CA GLU A 91 12.06 7.12 9.36
C GLU A 91 10.73 7.65 8.81
N VAL A 92 9.70 6.82 8.85
CA VAL A 92 8.31 7.20 8.56
C VAL A 92 7.41 6.90 9.74
N LEU A 93 6.43 7.77 9.99
CA LEU A 93 5.44 7.61 11.04
C LEU A 93 4.36 6.61 10.64
N PHE A 94 3.99 5.73 11.56
CA PHE A 94 2.75 4.97 11.52
C PHE A 94 1.97 5.12 12.84
N ILE A 95 0.64 5.07 12.73
CA ILE A 95 -0.28 4.98 13.86
C ILE A 95 -0.85 3.56 13.96
N ARG A 96 -1.09 3.09 15.19
CA ARG A 96 -1.92 1.92 15.49
C ARG A 96 -3.30 2.40 15.93
N ARG A 97 -4.34 2.11 15.15
CA ARG A 97 -5.72 2.52 15.50
C ARG A 97 -6.22 1.84 16.77
N ALA A 98 -6.99 2.55 17.58
CA ALA A 98 -7.64 2.02 18.77
C ALA A 98 -8.57 0.85 18.45
N SER A 99 -8.70 -0.08 19.40
CA SER A 99 -9.73 -1.10 19.39
C SER A 99 -10.82 -0.68 20.37
N PRO A 100 -11.98 -0.16 19.92
CA PRO A 100 -13.05 0.20 20.84
C PRO A 100 -13.54 -1.03 21.60
N PRO A 101 -13.88 -0.91 22.90
CA PRO A 101 -14.38 -2.04 23.68
C PRO A 101 -15.71 -2.55 23.10
N PRO A 102 -15.95 -3.88 23.12
CA PRO A 102 -17.12 -4.48 22.47
C PRO A 102 -18.41 -4.20 23.24
N THR A 103 -19.05 -3.06 22.96
CA THR A 103 -20.38 -2.73 23.50
C THR A 103 -21.49 -3.15 22.51
N PRO A 104 -22.71 -3.50 22.99
CA PRO A 104 -23.77 -4.01 22.12
C PRO A 104 -24.25 -3.04 21.02
N SER A 105 -23.98 -1.74 21.15
CA SER A 105 -24.23 -0.73 20.11
C SER A 105 -23.16 -0.69 19.01
N THR A 106 -21.94 -1.15 19.27
CA THR A 106 -20.78 -1.00 18.36
C THR A 106 -20.68 -2.12 17.32
N ALA A 107 -21.48 -3.19 17.43
CA ALA A 107 -21.51 -4.34 16.51
C ALA A 107 -21.84 -4.01 15.03
N GLY A 108 -22.21 -2.75 14.73
CA GLY A 108 -22.37 -2.23 13.37
C GLY A 108 -21.46 -1.04 13.00
N ASN A 109 -20.63 -0.53 13.91
CA ASN A 109 -19.84 0.69 13.69
C ASN A 109 -18.57 0.40 12.88
N THR A 110 -18.10 1.38 12.09
CA THR A 110 -16.98 1.18 11.17
C THR A 110 -15.62 1.04 11.87
N HIS A 111 -15.43 1.63 13.06
CA HIS A 111 -14.14 1.60 13.78
C HIS A 111 -13.70 0.17 14.15
N HIS A 112 -14.61 -0.73 14.53
CA HIS A 112 -14.27 -2.14 14.81
C HIS A 112 -13.66 -2.90 13.62
N ARG A 113 -13.88 -2.46 12.38
CA ARG A 113 -13.38 -3.14 11.17
C ARG A 113 -11.86 -2.99 10.99
N TRP A 114 -11.27 -1.97 11.60
CA TRP A 114 -9.86 -1.60 11.47
C TRP A 114 -9.18 -1.43 12.84
N ALA A 115 -9.74 -2.07 13.88
CA ALA A 115 -9.17 -2.08 15.22
C ALA A 115 -7.71 -2.61 15.19
N SER A 116 -6.78 -1.84 15.77
CA SER A 116 -5.33 -2.07 15.71
C SER A 116 -4.74 -2.21 14.30
N HIS A 117 -5.40 -1.74 13.24
CA HIS A 117 -4.78 -1.64 11.91
C HIS A 117 -3.71 -0.54 11.94
N ILE A 118 -2.53 -0.85 11.38
CA ILE A 118 -1.46 0.11 11.14
C ILE A 118 -1.81 1.01 9.95
N ALA A 119 -1.84 2.31 10.20
CA ALA A 119 -2.25 3.34 9.26
C ALA A 119 -1.26 4.52 9.26
N PHE A 120 -1.46 5.44 8.32
CA PHE A 120 -0.98 6.82 8.44
C PHE A 120 -2.08 7.64 9.12
N PRO A 121 -1.75 8.69 9.90
CA PRO A 121 -2.76 9.59 10.46
C PRO A 121 -3.63 10.19 9.35
N GLY A 122 -4.92 10.29 9.61
CA GLY A 122 -5.88 10.81 8.64
C GLY A 122 -7.23 10.11 8.61
N GLY A 123 -8.24 10.85 8.14
CA GLY A 123 -9.61 10.40 8.04
C GLY A 123 -10.38 11.05 6.90
N ARG A 124 -11.60 11.52 7.16
CA ARG A 124 -12.57 11.89 6.11
C ARG A 124 -12.60 13.39 5.92
N GLN A 125 -12.76 13.82 4.67
CA GLN A 125 -12.99 15.23 4.40
C GLN A 125 -14.35 15.66 4.98
N GLU A 126 -14.31 16.69 5.81
CA GLU A 126 -15.49 17.36 6.39
C GLU A 126 -15.94 18.54 5.52
N PRO A 127 -17.18 19.06 5.69
CA PRO A 127 -17.70 20.16 4.89
C PRO A 127 -16.87 21.45 4.99
N ASP A 128 -16.23 21.69 6.14
CA ASP A 128 -15.46 22.90 6.44
C ASP A 128 -13.98 22.80 6.02
N ASP A 129 -13.52 21.60 5.61
CA ASP A 129 -12.17 21.39 5.07
C ASP A 129 -12.03 22.04 3.70
N GLN A 130 -11.34 23.19 3.63
CA GLN A 130 -11.13 23.98 2.40
C GLN A 130 -10.51 23.16 1.25
N SER A 131 -9.73 22.13 1.57
CA SER A 131 -9.24 21.13 0.60
C SER A 131 -8.82 19.84 1.30
N ALA A 132 -8.59 18.78 0.51
CA ALA A 132 -8.03 17.53 0.99
C ALA A 132 -6.67 17.68 1.71
N TYR A 133 -5.91 18.74 1.45
CA TYR A 133 -4.68 19.03 2.20
C TYR A 133 -5.01 19.44 3.64
N TYR A 134 -5.99 20.33 3.84
CA TYR A 134 -6.43 20.74 5.17
C TYR A 134 -7.06 19.59 5.97
N THR A 135 -7.77 18.66 5.31
CA THR A 135 -8.20 17.40 5.94
C THR A 135 -7.02 16.63 6.54
N ALA A 136 -5.88 16.54 5.83
CA ALA A 136 -4.71 15.83 6.35
C ALA A 136 -4.05 16.56 7.53
N LEU A 137 -4.06 17.90 7.55
CA LEU A 137 -3.59 18.69 8.70
C LEU A 137 -4.50 18.46 9.92
N ARG A 138 -5.81 18.72 9.77
CA ARG A 138 -6.82 18.61 10.84
C ARG A 138 -6.80 17.22 11.47
N GLU A 139 -6.92 16.17 10.66
CA GLU A 139 -7.00 14.80 11.19
C GLU A 139 -5.68 14.37 11.86
N THR A 140 -4.52 14.89 11.45
CA THR A 140 -3.26 14.61 12.15
C THR A 140 -3.21 15.31 13.51
N TRP A 141 -3.67 16.55 13.58
CA TRP A 141 -3.77 17.29 14.83
C TRP A 141 -4.80 16.66 15.79
N GLU A 142 -5.95 16.23 15.28
CA GLU A 142 -6.98 15.55 16.08
C GLU A 142 -6.54 14.15 16.56
N GLU A 143 -6.00 13.30 15.67
CA GLU A 143 -5.63 11.92 16.06
C GLU A 143 -4.39 11.86 16.98
N ILE A 144 -3.37 12.70 16.74
CA ILE A 144 -2.05 12.59 17.41
C ILE A 144 -1.46 13.91 17.95
N GLY A 145 -2.19 15.04 17.91
CA GLY A 145 -1.72 16.31 18.47
C GLY A 145 -0.58 17.00 17.72
N VAL A 146 -0.20 16.50 16.53
CA VAL A 146 0.89 17.06 15.72
C VAL A 146 0.31 18.08 14.73
N ASP A 147 0.65 19.36 14.92
CA ASP A 147 0.34 20.39 13.94
C ASP A 147 1.39 20.39 12.82
N LEU A 148 0.94 20.05 11.62
CA LEU A 148 1.76 19.99 10.39
C LEU A 148 1.88 21.35 9.67
N ALA A 149 1.28 22.42 10.21
CA ALA A 149 1.45 23.79 9.74
C ALA A 149 2.59 24.55 10.45
N GLU A 150 3.14 23.98 11.53
CA GLU A 150 4.25 24.57 12.29
C GLU A 150 5.60 24.46 11.57
N LYS A 151 6.56 25.33 11.96
CA LYS A 151 7.87 25.49 11.29
C LYS A 151 8.78 24.26 11.32
N GLU A 152 8.48 23.30 12.19
CA GLU A 152 9.13 22.01 12.32
C GLU A 152 8.76 21.05 11.18
N TYR A 153 7.79 21.40 10.32
CA TYR A 153 7.29 20.56 9.22
C TYR A 153 7.29 21.26 7.86
N LEU A 154 7.73 20.53 6.82
CA LEU A 154 7.62 20.94 5.42
C LEU A 154 6.67 20.02 4.65
N SER A 155 5.71 20.61 3.93
CA SER A 155 4.91 19.90 2.93
C SER A 155 5.75 19.61 1.68
N VAL A 156 6.31 18.41 1.59
CA VAL A 156 7.21 18.00 0.49
C VAL A 156 6.48 17.44 -0.73
N GLY A 157 5.18 17.14 -0.63
CA GLY A 157 4.32 16.85 -1.78
C GLY A 157 3.14 15.92 -1.47
N ARG A 158 2.77 15.07 -2.43
CA ARG A 158 1.72 14.04 -2.28
C ARG A 158 2.01 12.85 -3.20
N LEU A 159 1.36 11.71 -2.96
CA LEU A 159 1.33 10.59 -3.91
C LEU A 159 0.05 10.64 -4.76
N ASP A 160 -0.09 9.67 -5.67
CA ASP A 160 -1.29 9.49 -6.49
C ASP A 160 -2.57 9.29 -5.66
N GLU A 161 -3.66 9.95 -6.06
CA GLU A 161 -4.98 9.70 -5.47
C GLU A 161 -5.49 8.30 -5.82
N ARG A 162 -6.31 7.73 -4.93
CA ARG A 162 -6.76 6.34 -5.03
C ARG A 162 -8.26 6.18 -4.80
N GLU A 163 -8.87 5.33 -5.61
CA GLU A 163 -10.25 4.89 -5.42
C GLU A 163 -10.33 3.86 -4.28
N VAL A 164 -10.92 4.26 -3.15
CA VAL A 164 -11.27 3.32 -2.07
C VAL A 164 -12.60 2.68 -2.43
N THR A 165 -12.59 1.37 -2.66
CA THR A 165 -13.78 0.60 -3.08
C THR A 165 -14.20 -0.42 -2.02
N THR A 166 -15.42 -0.94 -2.15
CA THR A 166 -15.84 -2.13 -1.40
C THR A 166 -14.88 -3.31 -1.65
N SER A 167 -14.82 -4.29 -0.74
CA SER A 167 -13.80 -5.36 -0.71
C SER A 167 -13.72 -6.31 -1.93
N LEU A 168 -14.50 -6.07 -2.99
CA LEU A 168 -14.52 -6.77 -4.28
C LEU A 168 -14.64 -5.78 -5.46
N GLY A 169 -14.23 -4.52 -5.28
CA GLY A 169 -14.18 -3.49 -6.33
C GLY A 169 -15.52 -3.08 -6.93
N LYS A 170 -16.67 -3.42 -6.31
CA LYS A 170 -17.99 -3.22 -6.94
C LYS A 170 -18.51 -1.78 -6.85
N ARG A 171 -18.18 -1.05 -5.79
CA ARG A 171 -18.69 0.30 -5.54
C ARG A 171 -17.58 1.19 -4.98
N LEU A 172 -17.43 2.38 -5.56
CA LEU A 172 -16.60 3.46 -5.01
C LEU A 172 -17.18 3.94 -3.67
N LEU A 173 -16.33 4.03 -2.65
CA LEU A 173 -16.68 4.51 -1.32
C LEU A 173 -16.22 5.95 -1.10
N MET A 174 -15.00 6.27 -1.55
CA MET A 174 -14.39 7.60 -1.49
C MET A 174 -13.11 7.64 -2.35
N ILE A 175 -12.59 8.84 -2.62
CA ILE A 175 -11.22 9.05 -3.08
C ILE A 175 -10.31 9.31 -1.88
N LEU A 176 -9.13 8.71 -1.85
CA LEU A 176 -8.10 8.89 -0.83
C LEU A 176 -6.93 9.71 -1.41
N SER A 177 -6.55 10.78 -0.70
CA SER A 177 -5.50 11.73 -1.08
C SER A 177 -4.34 11.68 -0.06
N PRO A 178 -3.23 11.00 -0.37
CA PRO A 178 -2.06 10.89 0.52
C PRO A 178 -1.06 12.04 0.34
N PHE A 179 -0.89 12.87 1.37
CA PHE A 179 0.09 13.97 1.40
C PHE A 179 1.37 13.53 2.11
N VAL A 180 2.51 14.14 1.77
CA VAL A 180 3.82 13.79 2.34
C VAL A 180 4.44 15.03 3.00
N PHE A 181 4.83 14.85 4.25
CA PHE A 181 5.43 15.88 5.10
C PHE A 181 6.80 15.41 5.59
N LEU A 182 7.69 16.37 5.85
CA LEU A 182 9.03 16.14 6.38
C LEU A 182 9.21 16.96 7.65
N GLN A 183 9.50 16.30 8.77
CA GLN A 183 9.95 16.95 9.99
C GLN A 183 11.38 17.46 9.79
N THR A 184 11.62 18.75 10.02
CA THR A 184 12.93 19.40 9.94
C THR A 184 13.62 19.56 11.29
N SER A 185 12.88 19.58 12.40
CA SER A 185 13.49 19.59 13.74
C SER A 185 14.12 18.22 14.08
N PRO A 186 15.30 18.16 14.73
CA PRO A 186 15.93 16.91 15.16
C PRO A 186 15.10 16.12 16.18
N PHE A 187 14.22 16.80 16.92
CA PHE A 187 13.32 16.18 17.89
C PHE A 187 11.87 16.26 17.41
N SER A 188 11.12 15.18 17.59
CA SER A 188 9.67 15.20 17.36
C SER A 188 8.97 15.81 18.59
N PRO A 189 7.96 16.69 18.40
CA PRO A 189 7.07 17.10 19.47
C PRO A 189 6.45 15.88 20.17
N THR A 190 6.19 15.98 21.47
CA THR A 190 5.47 14.95 22.23
C THR A 190 4.03 14.87 21.71
N PRO A 191 3.57 13.75 21.13
CA PRO A 191 2.25 13.68 20.50
C PRO A 191 1.14 13.53 21.55
N GLU A 192 0.04 14.27 21.37
CA GLU A 192 -1.15 14.18 22.22
C GLU A 192 -2.17 13.22 21.59
N LEU A 193 -2.12 11.94 21.98
CA LEU A 193 -2.89 10.89 21.32
C LEU A 193 -4.36 10.87 21.75
N GLN A 194 -5.28 10.92 20.77
CA GLN A 194 -6.70 10.69 21.00
C GLN A 194 -6.97 9.19 21.22
N ALA A 195 -6.98 8.76 22.48
CA ALA A 195 -7.09 7.36 22.89
C ALA A 195 -8.29 6.57 22.31
N SER A 196 -9.37 7.25 21.93
CA SER A 196 -10.54 6.63 21.27
C SER A 196 -10.28 6.21 19.81
N GLU A 197 -9.28 6.81 19.16
CA GLU A 197 -8.94 6.63 17.74
C GLU A 197 -7.59 5.95 17.57
N ILE A 198 -6.62 6.24 18.44
CA ILE A 198 -5.21 5.83 18.36
C ILE A 198 -4.77 5.13 19.65
N SER A 199 -4.12 3.98 19.53
CA SER A 199 -3.50 3.25 20.65
C SER A 199 -2.02 3.62 20.84
N SER A 200 -1.27 3.76 19.74
CA SER A 200 0.16 4.07 19.78
C SER A 200 0.69 4.59 18.45
N VAL A 201 1.86 5.23 18.53
CA VAL A 201 2.58 5.85 17.42
C VAL A 201 3.97 5.22 17.29
N HIS A 202 4.39 4.93 16.07
CA HIS A 202 5.60 4.18 15.75
C HIS A 202 6.40 4.90 14.67
N TRP A 203 7.70 5.10 14.92
CA TRP A 203 8.63 5.55 13.89
C TRP A 203 9.37 4.34 13.33
N VAL A 204 9.32 4.16 12.01
CA VAL A 204 9.84 2.97 11.34
C VAL A 204 10.92 3.37 10.35
N PRO A 205 12.17 2.89 10.49
CA PRO A 205 13.24 3.16 9.54
C PRO A 205 12.87 2.76 8.11
N LEU A 206 13.11 3.65 7.14
CA LEU A 206 12.82 3.38 5.72
C LEU A 206 13.56 2.14 5.20
N THR A 207 14.73 1.83 5.77
CA THR A 207 15.50 0.60 5.47
C THR A 207 14.72 -0.69 5.76
N LEU A 208 13.72 -0.67 6.65
CA LEU A 208 12.84 -1.81 6.89
C LEU A 208 11.78 -1.99 5.79
N LEU A 209 11.49 -0.92 5.04
CA LEU A 209 10.42 -0.80 4.05
C LEU A 209 10.92 -0.92 2.59
N VAL A 210 12.23 -0.85 2.36
CA VAL A 210 12.87 -1.04 1.05
C VAL A 210 13.02 -2.54 0.72
N PRO A 211 12.52 -3.02 -0.44
CA PRO A 211 12.76 -4.39 -0.90
C PRO A 211 14.23 -4.62 -1.34
N PRO A 212 14.75 -5.87 -1.29
CA PRO A 212 14.04 -7.12 -0.98
C PRO A 212 13.81 -7.32 0.52
N PHE A 213 12.61 -7.78 0.87
CA PHE A 213 12.31 -8.21 2.23
C PHE A 213 12.89 -9.60 2.49
N ALA A 214 13.43 -9.81 3.70
CA ALA A 214 13.80 -11.13 4.18
C ALA A 214 12.53 -11.96 4.49
N ASP A 215 12.66 -13.30 4.42
CA ASP A 215 11.52 -14.22 4.51
C ASP A 215 10.82 -14.18 5.89
N ASP A 216 11.54 -13.78 6.94
CA ASP A 216 11.05 -13.56 8.30
C ASP A 216 10.26 -12.25 8.46
N ARG A 217 10.52 -11.24 7.62
CA ARG A 217 9.80 -9.95 7.62
C ARG A 217 8.51 -9.99 6.79
N TRP A 218 8.23 -11.06 6.04
CA TRP A 218 7.05 -11.14 5.18
C TRP A 218 6.08 -12.24 5.60
N ALA A 219 4.87 -11.87 5.99
CA ALA A 219 3.84 -12.80 6.44
C ALA A 219 2.54 -12.71 5.61
N LYS A 220 1.54 -13.51 6.00
CA LYS A 220 0.21 -13.49 5.40
C LYS A 220 -0.89 -13.41 6.45
N ILE A 221 -1.88 -12.56 6.20
CA ILE A 221 -3.07 -12.37 7.05
C ILE A 221 -4.28 -12.98 6.35
N ASP A 222 -4.97 -13.87 7.05
CA ASP A 222 -6.20 -14.50 6.57
C ASP A 222 -7.43 -13.63 6.89
N ILE A 223 -8.23 -13.31 5.86
CA ILE A 223 -9.45 -12.49 5.94
C ILE A 223 -10.64 -13.28 5.37
N ASP A 224 -11.76 -13.32 6.09
CA ASP A 224 -12.99 -13.99 5.65
C ASP A 224 -13.85 -13.01 4.84
N ILE A 225 -13.87 -13.18 3.51
CA ILE A 225 -14.70 -12.35 2.62
C ILE A 225 -16.20 -12.53 2.92
N SER A 226 -16.64 -13.68 3.45
CA SER A 226 -18.06 -13.96 3.66
C SER A 226 -18.72 -12.98 4.63
N SER A 227 -17.98 -12.52 5.65
CA SER A 227 -18.41 -11.49 6.61
C SER A 227 -18.65 -10.15 5.90
N ARG A 228 -17.79 -9.80 4.94
CA ARG A 228 -17.82 -8.56 4.15
C ARG A 228 -18.88 -8.59 3.05
N LEU A 229 -19.15 -9.76 2.47
CA LEU A 229 -20.17 -9.97 1.42
C LEU A 229 -21.60 -10.09 1.94
N SER A 230 -21.80 -10.82 3.06
CA SER A 230 -23.12 -11.04 3.65
C SER A 230 -23.12 -10.70 5.15
N PRO A 231 -23.10 -9.40 5.50
CA PRO A 231 -23.12 -8.96 6.91
C PRO A 231 -24.48 -9.19 7.59
N ARG A 232 -25.58 -9.36 6.85
CA ARG A 232 -26.93 -9.54 7.42
C ARG A 232 -27.45 -10.98 7.44
N ASN A 233 -27.15 -11.81 6.44
CA ASN A 233 -27.71 -13.16 6.35
C ASN A 233 -26.67 -14.23 6.77
N LYS A 234 -26.91 -14.87 7.92
CA LYS A 234 -26.05 -15.93 8.51
C LYS A 234 -25.95 -17.18 7.62
N LEU A 235 -27.04 -17.61 6.99
CA LEU A 235 -27.05 -18.79 6.11
C LEU A 235 -26.22 -18.52 4.84
N VAL A 236 -26.46 -17.39 4.18
CA VAL A 236 -25.68 -16.97 2.99
C VAL A 236 -24.21 -16.77 3.36
N ARG A 237 -23.89 -16.23 4.55
CA ARG A 237 -22.50 -16.14 5.04
C ARG A 237 -21.88 -17.52 5.20
N TRP A 238 -22.58 -18.46 5.84
CA TRP A 238 -22.10 -19.83 6.00
C TRP A 238 -21.84 -20.52 4.64
N CYS A 239 -22.76 -20.38 3.68
CA CYS A 239 -22.57 -20.88 2.32
C CYS A 239 -21.34 -20.23 1.66
N LEU A 240 -21.24 -18.90 1.67
CA LEU A 240 -20.10 -18.16 1.11
C LEU A 240 -18.77 -18.55 1.77
N ARG A 241 -18.73 -18.76 3.09
CA ARG A 241 -17.53 -19.17 3.82
C ARG A 241 -17.02 -20.53 3.34
N ASN A 242 -17.90 -21.50 3.17
CA ASN A 242 -17.57 -22.83 2.65
C ASN A 242 -17.25 -22.82 1.13
N LEU A 243 -17.83 -21.88 0.36
CA LEU A 243 -17.63 -21.79 -1.09
C LEU A 243 -16.41 -20.96 -1.51
N ILE A 244 -16.01 -19.96 -0.71
CA ILE A 244 -14.97 -18.99 -1.03
C ILE A 244 -13.69 -19.22 -0.21
N GLY A 245 -13.82 -19.66 1.05
CA GLY A 245 -12.70 -19.82 1.97
C GLY A 245 -12.13 -18.48 2.45
N LYS A 246 -10.97 -18.54 3.12
CA LYS A 246 -10.25 -17.32 3.55
C LYS A 246 -9.40 -16.76 2.40
N MET A 247 -9.27 -15.44 2.36
CA MET A 247 -8.41 -14.70 1.45
C MET A 247 -7.20 -14.16 2.22
N LYS A 248 -6.01 -14.56 1.81
CA LYS A 248 -4.73 -14.32 2.45
C LYS A 248 -4.03 -13.11 1.82
N PHE A 249 -3.91 -12.00 2.53
CA PHE A 249 -3.15 -10.82 2.10
C PHE A 249 -1.69 -10.94 2.52
N GLY A 250 -0.76 -10.46 1.70
CA GLY A 250 0.62 -10.24 2.14
C GLY A 250 0.69 -9.07 3.14
N CYS A 251 1.53 -9.21 4.16
CA CYS A 251 1.83 -8.13 5.11
C CYS A 251 3.33 -8.07 5.42
N LEU A 252 3.82 -6.85 5.61
CA LEU A 252 5.17 -6.61 6.12
C LEU A 252 5.13 -6.60 7.65
N LEU A 253 6.04 -7.32 8.28
CA LEU A 253 6.22 -7.32 9.73
C LEU A 253 7.18 -6.19 10.12
N LEU A 254 6.77 -5.36 11.08
CA LEU A 254 7.52 -4.23 11.61
C LEU A 254 7.71 -4.38 13.12
N PRO A 255 8.75 -3.78 13.73
CA PRO A 255 8.90 -3.71 15.18
C PRO A 255 7.67 -3.07 15.85
N ASP A 256 7.26 -3.58 17.01
CA ASP A 256 6.26 -2.95 17.89
C ASP A 256 6.98 -2.16 19.00
N ASP A 257 7.69 -1.11 18.57
CA ASP A 257 8.44 -0.20 19.46
C ASP A 257 7.82 1.21 19.41
N PRO A 258 6.79 1.47 20.24
CA PRO A 258 6.01 2.70 20.18
C PRO A 258 6.80 3.88 20.74
N ALA A 259 6.94 4.93 19.94
CA ALA A 259 7.46 6.23 20.38
C ALA A 259 6.46 6.96 21.31
N ALA A 260 5.17 6.67 21.20
CA ALA A 260 4.15 7.12 22.15
C ALA A 260 3.00 6.10 22.27
N ILE A 261 2.38 6.04 23.45
CA ILE A 261 1.26 5.17 23.77
C ILE A 261 0.13 6.05 24.34
N ALA A 262 -1.12 5.76 23.95
CA ALA A 262 -2.26 6.51 24.42
C ALA A 262 -2.53 6.24 25.91
N LYS A 263 -3.08 7.25 26.59
CA LYS A 263 -3.57 7.09 27.98
C LYS A 263 -4.60 5.95 28.00
N ASP A 264 -4.50 5.09 29.00
CA ASP A 264 -5.35 3.91 29.22
C ASP A 264 -5.24 2.77 28.18
N PHE A 265 -4.21 2.77 27.31
CA PHE A 265 -3.92 1.61 26.43
C PHE A 265 -2.92 0.63 27.07
N ASP A 266 -3.41 -0.51 27.56
CA ASP A 266 -2.54 -1.63 27.95
C ASP A 266 -2.14 -2.48 26.72
N ARG A 267 -0.84 -2.74 26.59
CA ARG A 267 -0.26 -3.62 25.55
C ARG A 267 -0.55 -5.11 25.81
N ALA A 268 -0.84 -5.49 27.06
CA ALA A 268 -1.09 -6.87 27.46
C ALA A 268 -2.53 -7.35 27.21
N GLU A 269 -3.53 -6.47 27.27
CA GLU A 269 -4.95 -6.81 27.12
C GLU A 269 -5.45 -6.82 25.65
N PHE A 270 -4.55 -6.92 24.67
CA PHE A 270 -4.94 -6.83 23.26
C PHE A 270 -5.50 -8.14 22.66
N ASP A 271 -6.64 -8.05 22.00
CA ASP A 271 -7.31 -9.17 21.31
C ASP A 271 -6.73 -9.45 19.91
N GLU A 272 -5.83 -10.44 19.83
CA GLU A 272 -5.30 -10.96 18.56
C GLU A 272 -6.37 -11.58 17.63
N SER A 273 -7.52 -11.98 18.17
CA SER A 273 -8.55 -12.72 17.43
C SER A 273 -9.31 -11.84 16.42
N VAL A 274 -9.14 -10.52 16.50
CA VAL A 274 -9.72 -9.56 15.55
C VAL A 274 -9.17 -9.80 14.13
N GLU A 275 -10.07 -10.22 13.24
CA GLU A 275 -9.78 -10.56 11.84
C GLU A 275 -9.17 -9.37 11.07
N GLY A 276 -7.87 -9.43 10.80
CA GLY A 276 -7.13 -8.36 10.11
C GLY A 276 -6.42 -7.37 11.03
N SER A 277 -6.33 -7.65 12.34
CA SER A 277 -5.53 -6.87 13.29
C SER A 277 -4.11 -6.58 12.78
N GLY A 278 -3.65 -5.34 12.97
CA GLY A 278 -2.30 -4.90 12.65
C GLY A 278 -1.25 -5.25 13.70
N SER A 279 -1.53 -6.14 14.66
CA SER A 279 -0.54 -6.66 15.61
C SER A 279 -0.56 -8.19 15.65
N TRP A 280 0.58 -8.80 15.94
CA TRP A 280 0.78 -10.25 16.04
C TRP A 280 1.90 -10.57 17.02
N THR A 281 1.69 -11.61 17.84
CA THR A 281 2.65 -12.13 18.80
C THR A 281 3.26 -13.42 18.26
N ASN A 282 4.58 -13.47 18.20
CA ASN A 282 5.28 -14.66 17.75
C ASN A 282 5.18 -15.78 18.79
N SER A 283 4.44 -16.85 18.48
CA SER A 283 4.21 -17.97 19.41
C SER A 283 5.47 -18.73 19.84
N HIS A 284 6.61 -18.53 19.16
CA HIS A 284 7.89 -19.17 19.50
C HIS A 284 8.76 -18.36 20.48
N ASP A 285 8.58 -17.05 20.54
CA ASP A 285 9.52 -16.11 21.18
C ASP A 285 8.81 -15.04 22.04
N GLY A 286 7.47 -14.96 21.99
CA GLY A 286 6.67 -13.96 22.69
C GLY A 286 6.79 -12.54 22.13
N SER A 287 7.66 -12.30 21.15
CA SER A 287 7.88 -11.00 20.54
C SER A 287 6.63 -10.48 19.82
N GLN A 288 6.21 -9.27 20.18
CA GLN A 288 5.14 -8.53 19.51
C GLN A 288 5.69 -7.83 18.25
N VAL A 289 4.97 -7.94 17.14
CA VAL A 289 5.28 -7.24 15.89
C VAL A 289 4.01 -6.64 15.28
N LEU A 290 4.20 -5.57 14.53
CA LEU A 290 3.13 -4.92 13.79
C LEU A 290 3.02 -5.51 12.39
N ARG A 291 1.79 -5.64 11.89
CA ARG A 291 1.47 -6.13 10.55
C ARG A 291 1.00 -4.98 9.68
N LEU A 292 1.87 -4.48 8.81
CA LEU A 292 1.53 -3.48 7.81
C LEU A 292 0.93 -4.16 6.57
N TRP A 293 -0.35 -3.88 6.28
CA TRP A 293 -1.08 -4.49 5.17
C TRP A 293 -2.15 -3.57 4.57
N GLY A 294 -2.69 -3.95 3.41
CA GLY A 294 -3.80 -3.25 2.78
C GLY A 294 -3.41 -1.90 2.16
N LEU A 295 -4.26 -0.88 2.31
CA LEU A 295 -4.06 0.44 1.71
C LEU A 295 -2.78 1.12 2.21
N THR A 296 -2.47 1.02 3.51
CA THR A 296 -1.27 1.58 4.14
C THR A 296 0.00 1.00 3.53
N LEU A 297 0.09 -0.34 3.44
CA LEU A 297 1.21 -1.02 2.77
C LEU A 297 1.33 -0.57 1.31
N GLY A 298 0.21 -0.45 0.59
CA GLY A 298 0.22 0.06 -0.78
C GLY A 298 0.73 1.50 -0.88
N MET A 299 0.39 2.40 0.06
CA MET A 299 0.89 3.78 0.07
C MET A 299 2.38 3.83 0.41
N THR A 300 2.81 2.98 1.35
CA THR A 300 4.23 2.81 1.72
C THR A 300 5.06 2.34 0.52
N LEU A 301 4.59 1.33 -0.23
CA LEU A 301 5.31 0.83 -1.40
C LEU A 301 5.37 1.84 -2.56
N ASP A 302 4.32 2.63 -2.77
CA ASP A 302 4.36 3.72 -3.77
C ASP A 302 5.34 4.83 -3.34
N LEU A 303 5.39 5.21 -2.07
CA LEU A 303 6.41 6.14 -1.54
C LEU A 303 7.83 5.60 -1.78
N ILE A 304 8.07 4.34 -1.39
CA ILE A 304 9.36 3.67 -1.56
C ILE A 304 9.73 3.47 -3.04
N SER A 305 8.77 3.47 -3.97
CA SER A 305 9.06 3.39 -5.41
C SER A 305 9.84 4.60 -5.95
N HIS A 306 9.85 5.72 -5.21
CA HIS A 306 10.67 6.89 -5.52
C HIS A 306 12.11 6.80 -4.94
N HIS A 307 12.42 5.83 -4.08
CA HIS A 307 13.72 5.68 -3.40
C HIS A 307 14.83 5.21 -4.37
N PRO A 308 16.06 5.76 -4.32
CA PRO A 308 17.13 5.35 -5.25
C PRO A 308 17.55 3.90 -5.08
N SER A 309 17.55 3.40 -3.83
CA SER A 309 17.82 1.99 -3.52
C SER A 309 16.59 1.09 -3.69
N ALA A 310 15.47 1.57 -4.27
CA ALA A 310 14.47 0.72 -4.91
C ALA A 310 14.94 0.53 -6.37
N PRO A 311 15.86 -0.40 -6.69
CA PRO A 311 16.99 0.01 -7.54
C PRO A 311 16.75 0.17 -9.06
N SER A 312 15.54 0.21 -9.62
CA SER A 312 15.28 0.74 -10.98
C SER A 312 16.00 0.13 -12.22
N THR A 313 16.61 -1.06 -12.14
CA THR A 313 16.44 -2.16 -13.14
C THR A 313 16.00 -3.53 -12.60
N LEU A 314 16.02 -3.89 -11.31
CA LEU A 314 16.75 -3.31 -10.18
C LEU A 314 18.26 -3.29 -10.54
N LEU A 315 18.94 -2.17 -10.28
CA LEU A 315 19.88 -1.55 -11.23
C LEU A 315 21.03 -2.43 -11.70
N THR A 316 21.42 -2.22 -12.96
CA THR A 316 22.73 -2.66 -13.43
C THR A 316 23.34 -1.67 -14.44
N GLU A 317 24.47 -1.12 -14.00
CA GLU A 317 25.67 -0.66 -14.71
C GLU A 317 25.59 -0.01 -16.11
N GLY A 318 26.23 1.17 -16.19
CA GLY A 318 27.41 1.28 -17.06
C GLY A 318 27.22 1.86 -18.47
N SER A 319 27.29 3.18 -18.58
CA SER A 319 28.01 3.80 -19.72
C SER A 319 28.74 5.05 -19.25
N THR A 320 30.05 5.05 -19.41
CA THR A 320 30.88 6.25 -19.43
C THR A 320 30.62 7.06 -20.71
N LEU A 321 31.16 8.30 -20.75
CA LEU A 321 31.21 9.23 -21.90
C LEU A 321 29.85 9.89 -22.26
N THR A 322 29.75 11.18 -22.58
CA THR A 322 30.77 12.24 -22.81
C THR A 322 30.18 13.63 -22.53
N SER A 323 31.03 14.63 -22.24
CA SER A 323 30.60 16.02 -22.04
C SER A 323 30.01 16.66 -23.30
N SER A 324 28.92 17.42 -23.15
CA SER A 324 28.74 18.71 -23.86
C SER A 324 27.61 19.53 -23.20
N SER A 325 27.93 20.76 -22.80
CA SER A 325 26.93 21.77 -22.43
C SER A 325 26.22 22.30 -23.68
N PRO A 326 25.02 22.88 -23.54
CA PRO A 326 24.96 24.33 -23.71
C PRO A 326 24.06 25.06 -22.70
N THR A 327 24.46 26.30 -22.40
CA THR A 327 23.77 27.27 -21.55
C THR A 327 22.52 27.85 -22.25
N ILE A 328 21.40 27.96 -21.52
CA ILE A 328 20.23 28.79 -21.88
C ILE A 328 19.77 29.53 -20.60
N PRO A 329 19.44 30.84 -20.65
CA PRO A 329 19.33 31.66 -19.45
C PRO A 329 18.00 31.55 -18.68
N ILE A 330 18.05 31.98 -17.43
CA ILE A 330 16.93 32.03 -16.48
C ILE A 330 15.90 33.08 -16.93
N SER A 331 14.62 32.70 -16.91
CA SER A 331 13.46 33.58 -17.05
C SER A 331 12.51 33.31 -15.88
N GLU A 332 11.84 34.35 -15.39
CA GLU A 332 10.98 34.33 -14.21
C GLU A 332 9.87 33.27 -14.28
N TYR A 333 9.68 32.55 -13.18
CA TYR A 333 8.57 31.61 -13.00
C TYR A 333 7.37 32.33 -12.35
N THR A 334 6.33 32.56 -13.15
CA THR A 334 4.99 32.90 -12.64
C THR A 334 4.09 31.66 -12.75
N PRO A 335 3.42 31.19 -11.68
CA PRO A 335 2.63 29.97 -11.72
C PRO A 335 1.26 30.20 -12.39
N LEU A 336 1.21 30.10 -13.71
CA LEU A 336 -0.06 30.04 -14.47
C LEU A 336 -0.74 28.68 -14.30
N ASN A 337 -1.54 28.57 -13.25
CA ASN A 337 -2.55 27.53 -13.09
C ASN A 337 -3.71 27.76 -14.08
N GLU A 338 -3.60 27.19 -15.28
CA GLU A 338 -4.77 26.92 -16.13
C GLU A 338 -4.95 25.41 -16.35
N PRO A 339 -6.12 24.83 -16.04
CA PRO A 339 -6.39 23.42 -16.26
C PRO A 339 -6.56 23.13 -17.75
N ARG A 340 -5.49 22.62 -18.39
CA ARG A 340 -5.59 22.07 -19.75
C ARG A 340 -6.56 20.89 -19.75
N THR A 341 -7.70 21.11 -20.42
CA THR A 341 -8.78 20.19 -20.82
C THR A 341 -8.78 18.77 -20.22
N PRO A 342 -9.86 18.35 -19.53
CA PRO A 342 -9.92 17.02 -18.94
C PRO A 342 -9.82 15.94 -20.01
N VAL A 343 -8.92 14.97 -19.82
CA VAL A 343 -9.03 13.67 -20.48
C VAL A 343 -10.15 12.91 -19.77
N THR A 344 -11.38 13.23 -20.15
CA THR A 344 -12.57 12.51 -19.74
C THR A 344 -12.47 11.11 -20.34
N VAL A 345 -11.96 10.14 -19.57
CA VAL A 345 -12.01 8.73 -19.95
C VAL A 345 -13.45 8.23 -19.75
N GLN A 346 -14.36 8.69 -20.61
CA GLN A 346 -15.49 7.87 -21.04
C GLN A 346 -14.92 6.79 -21.96
N SER A 347 -14.34 5.76 -21.36
CA SER A 347 -13.97 4.54 -22.08
C SER A 347 -15.25 3.73 -22.30
N SER A 348 -15.87 3.93 -23.47
CA SER A 348 -16.83 2.99 -24.03
C SER A 348 -16.10 1.68 -24.30
N PHE A 349 -16.72 0.57 -23.87
CA PHE A 349 -16.15 -0.77 -23.92
C PHE A 349 -15.80 -1.22 -25.36
N GLU A 350 -16.51 -0.67 -26.35
CA GLU A 350 -16.33 -0.92 -27.78
C GLU A 350 -15.08 -0.25 -28.39
N ASP A 351 -14.71 0.97 -28.00
CA ASP A 351 -13.66 1.74 -28.69
C ASP A 351 -12.23 1.24 -28.40
N GLU A 352 -11.96 0.82 -27.17
CA GLU A 352 -10.69 0.16 -26.81
C GLU A 352 -10.51 -1.18 -27.54
N TRP A 353 -11.60 -1.86 -27.88
CA TRP A 353 -11.58 -3.20 -28.47
C TRP A 353 -11.17 -3.19 -29.95
N GLU A 354 -11.67 -2.22 -30.73
CA GLU A 354 -11.26 -1.99 -32.14
C GLU A 354 -9.76 -1.65 -32.23
N ALA A 355 -9.29 -0.74 -31.37
CA ALA A 355 -7.88 -0.34 -31.32
C ALA A 355 -6.96 -1.52 -30.94
N ALA A 356 -7.31 -2.27 -29.90
CA ALA A 356 -6.57 -3.46 -29.48
C ALA A 356 -6.56 -4.55 -30.56
N ARG A 357 -7.67 -4.74 -31.29
CA ARG A 357 -7.78 -5.71 -32.40
C ARG A 357 -6.88 -5.33 -33.59
N LYS A 358 -6.68 -4.03 -33.85
CA LYS A 358 -5.75 -3.53 -34.86
C LYS A 358 -4.29 -3.80 -34.47
N VAL A 359 -3.91 -3.49 -33.22
CA VAL A 359 -2.56 -3.76 -32.68
C VAL A 359 -2.24 -5.25 -32.67
N LEU A 360 -3.18 -6.11 -32.25
CA LEU A 360 -3.01 -7.57 -32.27
C LEU A 360 -2.79 -8.13 -33.68
N LYS A 361 -3.39 -7.51 -34.70
CA LYS A 361 -3.18 -7.91 -36.10
C LYS A 361 -1.77 -7.55 -36.57
N ASP A 362 -1.31 -6.33 -36.29
CA ASP A 362 0.06 -5.86 -36.57
C ASP A 362 1.14 -6.65 -35.80
N GLU A 363 0.87 -7.14 -34.58
CA GLU A 363 1.79 -8.03 -33.84
C GLU A 363 1.84 -9.45 -34.42
N THR A 364 0.74 -9.96 -34.97
CA THR A 364 0.67 -11.31 -35.56
C THR A 364 1.47 -11.38 -36.87
N ASP A 365 1.43 -10.31 -37.67
CA ASP A 365 2.20 -10.16 -38.91
C ASP A 365 3.70 -9.89 -38.67
N LYS A 366 4.09 -9.47 -37.45
CA LYS A 366 5.49 -9.33 -37.01
C LYS A 366 6.04 -10.65 -36.44
N ASN A 367 5.29 -11.33 -35.58
CA ASN A 367 5.75 -12.58 -34.95
C ASN A 367 5.93 -13.73 -35.96
N THR A 368 5.17 -13.76 -37.06
CA THR A 368 5.39 -14.72 -38.15
C THR A 368 6.70 -14.53 -38.92
N LYS A 369 7.36 -13.37 -38.80
CA LYS A 369 8.69 -13.11 -39.40
C LYS A 369 9.86 -13.26 -38.41
N ALA A 370 9.60 -13.29 -37.10
CA ALA A 370 10.63 -13.42 -36.07
C ALA A 370 10.91 -14.87 -35.64
N ALA A 371 9.96 -15.80 -35.85
CA ALA A 371 10.03 -17.19 -35.38
C ALA A 371 11.01 -18.12 -36.15
N ALA A 372 12.00 -17.56 -36.86
CA ALA A 372 12.97 -18.30 -37.67
C ALA A 372 14.40 -18.34 -37.06
N ALA A 373 14.62 -17.78 -35.87
CA ALA A 373 15.91 -17.77 -35.19
C ALA A 373 15.81 -18.16 -33.70
N GLU A 374 16.89 -18.75 -33.19
CA GLU A 374 17.12 -19.18 -31.80
C GLU A 374 16.22 -20.30 -31.22
N ASN A 375 16.53 -21.53 -31.63
CA ASN A 375 16.33 -22.70 -30.78
C ASN A 375 17.49 -22.81 -29.75
N GLY A 376 17.15 -22.87 -28.45
CA GLY A 376 17.95 -23.58 -27.44
C GLY A 376 18.74 -22.76 -26.41
N LYS A 377 18.23 -22.74 -25.17
CA LYS A 377 19.03 -22.97 -23.93
C LYS A 377 18.14 -23.21 -22.71
N GLU A 378 18.70 -23.86 -21.70
CA GLU A 378 17.97 -24.58 -20.64
C GLU A 378 17.35 -23.72 -19.54
N ARG A 379 16.24 -24.21 -18.97
CA ARG A 379 15.57 -23.63 -17.80
C ARG A 379 16.29 -23.97 -16.49
N LYS A 380 17.31 -23.20 -16.10
CA LYS A 380 17.81 -23.20 -14.71
C LYS A 380 16.74 -22.64 -13.76
N ARG A 381 16.27 -23.46 -12.81
CA ARG A 381 15.41 -23.04 -11.68
C ARG A 381 16.16 -21.98 -10.85
N ARG A 382 15.68 -20.72 -10.85
CA ARG A 382 16.18 -19.68 -9.92
C ARG A 382 15.80 -20.05 -8.49
N ARG A 383 16.80 -20.08 -7.59
CA ARG A 383 16.62 -20.17 -6.13
C ARG A 383 16.53 -18.76 -5.55
N GLY A 384 15.84 -18.59 -4.42
CA GLY A 384 15.86 -17.36 -3.62
C GLY A 384 15.19 -16.16 -4.30
N ALA A 385 13.86 -16.15 -4.34
CA ALA A 385 13.09 -14.99 -4.77
C ALA A 385 12.18 -14.54 -3.61
N GLY A 386 12.69 -13.61 -2.80
CA GLY A 386 11.85 -12.82 -1.90
C GLY A 386 10.71 -12.17 -2.71
N PRO A 387 9.49 -12.12 -2.20
CA PRO A 387 8.34 -12.07 -3.09
C PRO A 387 8.13 -10.64 -3.62
N TYR A 388 8.33 -10.46 -4.93
CA TYR A 388 8.06 -9.25 -5.72
C TYR A 388 6.65 -8.68 -5.48
N MET A 389 6.28 -7.50 -6.03
CA MET A 389 4.94 -6.89 -5.85
C MET A 389 3.74 -7.84 -6.00
N THR A 390 3.87 -8.94 -6.76
CA THR A 390 2.91 -10.06 -6.79
C THR A 390 2.52 -10.62 -5.40
N ALA A 391 3.34 -10.42 -4.37
CA ALA A 391 3.14 -10.79 -2.97
C ALA A 391 2.02 -10.00 -2.27
N VAL A 392 1.85 -8.73 -2.66
CA VAL A 392 0.89 -7.79 -2.06
C VAL A 392 -0.54 -8.19 -2.40
N PHE A 393 -0.73 -8.85 -3.53
CA PHE A 393 -2.04 -9.31 -4.00
C PHE A 393 -2.49 -10.54 -3.23
N PRO A 394 -3.76 -10.58 -2.78
CA PRO A 394 -4.20 -11.67 -1.94
C PRO A 394 -4.35 -12.99 -2.70
N THR A 395 -4.18 -14.09 -1.97
CA THR A 395 -4.35 -15.46 -2.48
C THR A 395 -5.48 -16.14 -1.72
N PHE A 396 -6.20 -17.09 -2.33
CA PHE A 396 -7.28 -17.80 -1.66
C PHE A 396 -6.79 -19.11 -1.05
N THR A 397 -7.44 -19.57 0.01
CA THR A 397 -7.15 -20.90 0.59
C THR A 397 -7.45 -22.03 -0.40
N TYR A 398 -8.41 -21.85 -1.31
CA TYR A 398 -8.80 -22.88 -2.27
C TYR A 398 -8.01 -22.81 -3.60
N PRO A 399 -7.46 -23.93 -4.10
CA PRO A 399 -6.59 -23.94 -5.27
C PRO A 399 -7.33 -23.73 -6.60
N ASP A 400 -8.59 -24.15 -6.71
CA ASP A 400 -9.46 -23.89 -7.87
C ASP A 400 -9.78 -22.41 -8.01
N VAL A 401 -10.03 -21.70 -6.90
CA VAL A 401 -10.21 -20.23 -6.90
C VAL A 401 -8.92 -19.54 -7.38
N ASN A 402 -7.75 -19.95 -6.87
CA ASN A 402 -6.46 -19.43 -7.35
C ASN A 402 -6.21 -19.74 -8.83
N PHE A 403 -6.61 -20.93 -9.31
CA PHE A 403 -6.54 -21.28 -10.73
C PHE A 403 -7.43 -20.36 -11.58
N TRP A 404 -8.69 -20.13 -11.19
CA TRP A 404 -9.57 -19.24 -11.93
C TRP A 404 -9.11 -17.78 -11.87
N ILE A 405 -8.58 -17.31 -10.74
CA ILE A 405 -7.90 -16.00 -10.66
C ILE A 405 -6.75 -15.98 -11.67
N TRP A 406 -5.92 -17.02 -11.71
CA TRP A 406 -4.86 -17.12 -12.71
C TRP A 406 -5.41 -17.13 -14.15
N VAL A 407 -6.56 -17.75 -14.46
CA VAL A 407 -7.16 -17.69 -15.80
C VAL A 407 -7.59 -16.26 -16.15
N PHE A 408 -8.38 -15.60 -15.29
CA PHE A 408 -8.95 -14.28 -15.56
C PHE A 408 -7.92 -13.13 -15.44
N SER A 409 -6.89 -13.27 -14.61
CA SER A 409 -5.81 -12.29 -14.42
C SER A 409 -4.80 -12.22 -15.59
N ARG A 410 -5.22 -12.52 -16.83
CA ARG A 410 -4.37 -12.39 -18.03
C ARG A 410 -4.00 -10.93 -18.32
N ARG A 411 -4.97 -10.00 -18.24
CA ARG A 411 -4.74 -8.54 -18.37
C ARG A 411 -3.89 -8.00 -17.20
N TYR A 412 -4.15 -8.45 -15.97
CA TYR A 412 -3.28 -8.16 -14.80
C TYR A 412 -1.83 -8.63 -14.98
N ARG A 413 -1.60 -9.85 -15.51
CA ARG A 413 -0.24 -10.33 -15.80
C ARG A 413 0.45 -9.51 -16.89
N GLN A 414 -0.31 -8.94 -17.83
CA GLN A 414 0.24 -8.00 -18.81
C GLN A 414 0.57 -6.65 -18.15
N VAL A 415 -0.27 -6.13 -17.25
CA VAL A 415 0.01 -4.92 -16.46
C VAL A 415 1.27 -5.11 -15.60
N ILE A 416 1.40 -6.21 -14.85
CA ILE A 416 2.61 -6.48 -14.05
C ILE A 416 3.85 -6.65 -14.92
N ARG A 417 3.77 -7.36 -16.05
CA ARG A 417 4.91 -7.47 -16.98
C ARG A 417 5.27 -6.14 -17.63
N SER A 418 4.28 -5.28 -17.87
CA SER A 418 4.50 -3.93 -18.36
C SER A 418 5.23 -3.11 -17.29
N TRP A 419 4.84 -3.19 -16.01
CA TRP A 419 5.54 -2.56 -14.90
C TRP A 419 6.97 -3.08 -14.71
N GLU A 420 7.16 -4.40 -14.72
CA GLU A 420 8.48 -5.04 -14.73
C GLU A 420 9.32 -4.50 -15.89
N SER A 421 8.77 -4.40 -17.11
CA SER A 421 9.48 -3.80 -18.25
C SER A 421 9.73 -2.29 -18.14
N SER A 422 8.84 -1.53 -17.49
CA SER A 422 9.00 -0.10 -17.21
C SER A 422 10.09 0.16 -16.16
N THR A 423 10.28 -0.78 -15.23
CA THR A 423 11.32 -0.72 -14.20
C THR A 423 12.64 -1.32 -14.67
N ILE A 424 12.66 -2.18 -15.69
CA ILE A 424 13.87 -2.78 -16.31
C ILE A 424 14.39 -1.95 -17.51
N GLY A 425 13.52 -1.16 -18.15
CA GLY A 425 13.81 -0.41 -19.37
C GLY A 425 14.26 1.05 -19.16
N ARG A 426 14.73 1.68 -20.24
CA ARG A 426 15.13 3.10 -20.27
C ARG A 426 13.92 3.99 -19.95
N SER A 427 13.84 4.50 -18.72
CA SER A 427 12.69 5.22 -18.15
C SER A 427 12.07 6.23 -19.13
N ARG A 428 10.88 5.93 -19.68
CA ARG A 428 10.09 6.92 -20.41
C ARG A 428 9.25 7.69 -19.41
N ALA A 429 9.14 9.01 -19.61
CA ALA A 429 8.31 9.90 -18.77
C ALA A 429 6.80 9.58 -18.82
N ALA A 430 6.37 8.60 -19.61
CA ALA A 430 5.02 8.04 -19.60
C ALA A 430 4.84 6.92 -18.55
N ASP A 431 5.87 6.11 -18.28
CA ASP A 431 5.79 4.96 -17.37
C ASP A 431 5.66 5.39 -15.90
N ARG A 432 6.18 6.57 -15.56
CA ARG A 432 6.01 7.24 -14.26
C ARG A 432 4.59 7.75 -13.99
N ARG A 433 3.68 7.70 -14.97
CA ARG A 433 2.31 8.27 -14.88
C ARG A 433 1.24 7.21 -14.59
N ILE A 434 1.64 5.95 -14.48
CA ILE A 434 0.72 4.84 -14.30
C ILE A 434 0.63 4.55 -12.81
N ASN A 435 -0.57 4.73 -12.24
CA ASN A 435 -0.89 4.30 -10.88
C ASN A 435 -0.92 2.76 -10.84
N TRP A 436 0.26 2.15 -10.76
CA TRP A 436 0.45 0.70 -10.89
C TRP A 436 -0.26 -0.05 -9.77
N SER A 437 -0.17 0.44 -8.53
CA SER A 437 -0.85 -0.16 -7.38
C SER A 437 -2.38 -0.13 -7.55
N GLY A 438 -2.97 1.01 -7.87
CA GLY A 438 -4.41 1.19 -8.07
C GLY A 438 -4.96 0.44 -9.28
N GLN A 439 -4.33 0.53 -10.46
CA GLN A 439 -4.79 -0.20 -11.64
C GLN A 439 -4.58 -1.71 -11.54
N ALA A 440 -3.45 -2.18 -10.99
CA ALA A 440 -3.24 -3.61 -10.77
C ALA A 440 -4.23 -4.14 -9.74
N LEU A 441 -4.53 -3.41 -8.65
CA LEU A 441 -5.49 -3.84 -7.64
C LEU A 441 -6.94 -3.85 -8.17
N ALA A 442 -7.34 -2.85 -8.97
CA ALA A 442 -8.65 -2.82 -9.62
C ALA A 442 -8.83 -3.97 -10.62
N THR A 443 -7.87 -4.18 -11.52
CA THR A 443 -7.90 -5.30 -12.49
C THR A 443 -7.78 -6.67 -11.82
N PHE A 444 -7.04 -6.76 -10.72
CA PHE A 444 -6.99 -7.96 -9.89
C PHE A 444 -8.36 -8.27 -9.26
N TYR A 445 -9.03 -7.29 -8.64
CA TYR A 445 -10.35 -7.53 -8.03
C TYR A 445 -11.45 -7.85 -9.05
N THR A 446 -11.37 -7.35 -10.29
CA THR A 446 -12.31 -7.80 -11.34
C THR A 446 -12.08 -9.26 -11.73
N ALA A 447 -10.82 -9.70 -11.84
CA ALA A 447 -10.47 -11.10 -12.07
C ALA A 447 -10.87 -12.01 -10.89
N VAL A 448 -10.68 -11.57 -9.63
CA VAL A 448 -11.19 -12.27 -8.43
C VAL A 448 -12.70 -12.42 -8.48
N ARG A 449 -13.45 -11.36 -8.84
CA ARG A 449 -14.91 -11.43 -8.94
C ARG A 449 -15.37 -12.45 -9.99
N GLN A 450 -14.72 -12.49 -11.15
CA GLN A 450 -14.99 -13.49 -12.19
C GLN A 450 -14.65 -14.91 -11.71
N ALA A 451 -13.48 -15.09 -11.08
CA ALA A 451 -13.04 -16.37 -10.56
C ALA A 451 -13.96 -16.94 -9.47
N LEU A 452 -14.40 -16.10 -8.54
CA LEU A 452 -15.34 -16.49 -7.48
C LEU A 452 -16.71 -16.87 -8.05
N LEU A 453 -17.22 -16.12 -9.03
CA LEU A 453 -18.49 -16.44 -9.69
C LEU A 453 -18.42 -17.81 -10.38
N VAL A 454 -17.34 -18.08 -11.12
CA VAL A 454 -17.12 -19.37 -11.79
C VAL A 454 -16.95 -20.51 -10.78
N ALA A 455 -16.13 -20.33 -9.74
CA ALA A 455 -15.94 -21.34 -8.70
C ALA A 455 -17.24 -21.66 -7.95
N ILE A 456 -18.04 -20.65 -7.61
CA ILE A 456 -19.34 -20.84 -6.95
C ILE A 456 -20.33 -21.60 -7.86
N ILE A 457 -20.41 -21.26 -9.15
CA ILE A 457 -21.28 -21.97 -10.10
C ILE A 457 -20.84 -23.42 -10.26
N ILE A 458 -19.56 -23.69 -10.49
CA ILE A 458 -19.04 -25.06 -10.66
C ILE A 458 -19.31 -25.89 -9.40
N ARG A 459 -18.98 -25.37 -8.21
CA ARG A 459 -19.23 -26.05 -6.93
C ARG A 459 -20.73 -26.28 -6.69
N GLY A 460 -21.59 -25.32 -7.02
CA GLY A 460 -23.04 -25.44 -6.93
C GLY A 460 -23.60 -26.53 -7.85
N LEU A 461 -23.12 -26.61 -9.10
CA LEU A 461 -23.48 -27.67 -10.04
C LEU A 461 -23.02 -29.04 -9.53
N CYS A 462 -21.77 -29.17 -9.07
CA CYS A 462 -21.25 -30.41 -8.47
C CYS A 462 -22.06 -30.86 -7.26
N LEU A 463 -22.45 -29.94 -6.36
CA LEU A 463 -23.31 -30.23 -5.21
C LEU A 463 -24.70 -30.72 -5.66
N SER A 464 -25.32 -30.05 -6.63
CA SER A 464 -26.62 -30.46 -7.17
C SER A 464 -26.58 -31.85 -7.82
N ALA A 465 -25.55 -32.14 -8.62
CA ALA A 465 -25.34 -33.43 -9.24
C ALA A 465 -25.07 -34.53 -8.20
N GLY A 466 -24.32 -34.21 -7.15
CA GLY A 466 -24.08 -35.11 -6.01
C GLY A 466 -25.37 -35.46 -5.26
N ILE A 467 -26.22 -34.46 -4.98
CA ILE A 467 -27.53 -34.67 -4.33
C ILE A 467 -28.43 -35.53 -5.22
N VAL A 468 -28.56 -35.22 -6.51
CA VAL A 468 -29.37 -36.01 -7.45
C VAL A 468 -28.84 -37.45 -7.57
N GLY A 469 -27.53 -37.64 -7.67
CA GLY A 469 -26.90 -38.96 -7.73
C GLY A 469 -27.11 -39.77 -6.45
N PHE A 470 -26.99 -39.14 -5.28
CA PHE A 470 -27.25 -39.77 -3.99
C PHE A 470 -28.73 -40.14 -3.83
N SER A 471 -29.66 -39.23 -4.15
CA SER A 471 -31.10 -39.50 -4.12
C SER A 471 -31.48 -40.66 -5.05
N TYR A 472 -30.93 -40.70 -6.27
CA TYR A 472 -31.12 -41.81 -7.20
C TYR A 472 -30.55 -43.13 -6.66
N PHE A 473 -29.38 -43.10 -6.02
CA PHE A 473 -28.78 -44.29 -5.40
C PHE A 473 -29.63 -44.82 -4.22
N VAL A 474 -30.11 -43.94 -3.34
CA VAL A 474 -30.99 -44.31 -2.21
C VAL A 474 -32.32 -44.89 -2.72
N LEU A 475 -32.99 -44.22 -3.66
CA LEU A 475 -34.22 -44.73 -4.29
C LEU A 475 -34.00 -46.10 -4.95
N LYS A 476 -32.88 -46.29 -5.65
CA LYS A 476 -32.51 -47.57 -6.29
C LYS A 476 -32.12 -48.66 -5.30
N SER A 477 -31.63 -48.29 -4.12
CA SER A 477 -31.34 -49.22 -3.03
C SER A 477 -32.61 -49.70 -2.33
N LEU A 478 -33.56 -48.79 -2.07
CA LEU A 478 -34.88 -49.11 -1.49
C LEU A 478 -35.72 -49.98 -2.44
N ALA A 479 -35.76 -49.62 -3.73
CA ALA A 479 -36.41 -50.46 -4.76
C ALA A 479 -35.76 -51.86 -4.92
N ARG A 480 -34.55 -52.09 -4.37
CA ARG A 480 -33.87 -53.39 -4.33
C ARG A 480 -34.06 -54.14 -3.02
N SER A 481 -34.44 -53.49 -1.91
CA SER A 481 -34.87 -54.18 -0.69
C SER A 481 -36.29 -54.71 -0.83
N ASP A 482 -37.20 -53.92 -1.40
CA ASP A 482 -38.61 -54.30 -1.53
C ASP A 482 -38.82 -55.45 -2.55
N GLY A 483 -37.88 -55.62 -3.48
CA GLY A 483 -37.86 -56.75 -4.43
C GLY A 483 -37.27 -58.07 -3.87
N ARG A 484 -37.19 -58.24 -2.54
CA ARG A 484 -36.68 -59.47 -1.89
C ARG A 484 -37.68 -60.20 -0.99
N GLU A 485 -38.90 -59.69 -0.84
CA GLU A 485 -40.02 -60.47 -0.26
C GLU A 485 -41.08 -60.72 -1.33
N LEU A 486 -40.91 -61.84 -2.08
CA LEU A 486 -41.93 -62.57 -2.83
C LEU A 486 -41.41 -63.99 -3.14
#